data_AF-A0A942GN87-F1
#
_entry.id   AF-A0A942GN87-F1
#
_cell.length_a   1.000
_cell.length_b   1.000
_cell.length_c   1.000
_cell.angle_alpha   90.00
_cell.angle_beta   90.00
_cell.angle_gamma   90.00
#
_symmetry.space_group_name_H-M   'P 1'
#
loop_
_entity.id
_entity.type
_entity.pdbx_description
1 polymer ?
#
loop_
_entity_poly.entity_id
_entity_poly.type
_entity_poly.pdbx_seq_one_letter_code
_entity_poly.pdbx_strand_id
1 'polypeptide(L)'
;MPRNGAVADGADKDARTKLEDVYKKAKADSEAAKGDKTRLDAYTKATMALGDAYMYAKDLGPKDMYPNALKLYREAYKADPNTPDAKKNIELIEDIYKSMGRKVPE
;
A
#
# COMPACT_ATOMS: atom_id res chain seq x y z
N MET A 1 30.26 -1.86 19.39
CA MET A 1 29.27 -2.80 18.83
C MET A 1 28.63 -2.14 17.61
N PRO A 2 29.02 -2.47 16.36
CA PRO A 2 28.35 -1.92 15.18
C PRO A 2 27.01 -2.63 14.97
N ARG A 3 25.95 -1.84 14.73
CA ARG A 3 24.60 -2.32 14.40
C ARG A 3 24.62 -3.03 13.05
N ASN A 4 24.50 -4.36 13.04
CA ASN A 4 24.09 -5.13 11.87
C ASN A 4 22.63 -4.78 11.53
N GLY A 5 22.40 -3.75 10.73
CA GLY A 5 21.06 -3.34 10.27
C GLY A 5 20.92 -3.17 8.76
N ALA A 6 22.01 -3.16 7.99
CA ALA A 6 22.01 -2.71 6.59
C ALA A 6 21.60 -3.78 5.56
N VAL A 7 21.33 -5.03 5.96
CA VAL A 7 21.08 -6.14 5.00
C VAL A 7 19.61 -6.45 4.74
N ALA A 8 18.67 -5.94 5.57
CA ALA A 8 17.23 -6.12 5.33
C ALA A 8 16.60 -4.93 4.59
N ASP A 9 17.09 -3.73 4.86
CA ASP A 9 16.55 -2.45 4.39
C ASP A 9 16.52 -2.30 2.85
N GLY A 10 17.52 -2.88 2.18
CA GLY A 10 17.58 -2.93 0.71
C GLY A 10 16.50 -3.82 0.11
N ALA A 11 16.29 -5.02 0.68
CA ALA A 11 15.34 -5.99 0.16
C ALA A 11 13.88 -5.49 0.21
N ASP A 12 13.52 -4.75 1.26
CA ASP A 12 12.21 -4.11 1.40
C ASP A 12 12.00 -2.98 0.36
N LYS A 13 13.06 -2.25 0.03
CA LYS A 13 13.04 -1.22 -1.02
C LYS A 13 12.99 -1.78 -2.43
N ASP A 14 13.75 -2.83 -2.70
CA ASP A 14 13.72 -3.54 -3.98
C ASP A 14 12.36 -4.22 -4.19
N ALA A 15 11.76 -4.79 -3.14
CA ALA A 15 10.43 -5.38 -3.18
C ALA A 15 9.35 -4.34 -3.45
N ARG A 16 9.37 -3.19 -2.75
CA ARG A 16 8.45 -2.07 -3.05
C ARG A 16 8.61 -1.57 -4.47
N THR A 17 9.83 -1.39 -4.95
CA THR A 17 10.07 -0.92 -6.33
C THR A 17 9.49 -1.88 -7.37
N LYS A 18 9.61 -3.20 -7.14
CA LYS A 18 8.97 -4.22 -7.99
C LYS A 18 7.45 -4.13 -7.92
N LEU A 19 6.90 -3.99 -6.71
CA LEU A 19 5.44 -3.85 -6.51
C LEU A 19 4.90 -2.55 -7.11
N GLU A 20 5.67 -1.47 -7.13
CA GLU A 20 5.32 -0.22 -7.82
C GLU A 20 5.22 -0.42 -9.33
N ASP A 21 6.14 -1.17 -9.94
CA ASP A 21 6.09 -1.50 -11.37
C ASP A 21 4.84 -2.35 -11.69
N VAL A 22 4.55 -3.35 -10.86
CA VAL A 22 3.34 -4.19 -10.98
C VAL A 22 2.08 -3.34 -10.80
N TYR A 23 2.03 -2.47 -9.79
CA TYR A 23 0.93 -1.54 -9.57
C TYR A 23 0.72 -0.62 -10.77
N LYS A 24 1.78 -0.01 -11.31
CA LYS A 24 1.68 0.89 -12.47
C LYS A 24 1.16 0.18 -13.70
N LYS A 25 1.65 -1.04 -13.97
CA LYS A 25 1.15 -1.88 -15.06
C LYS A 25 -0.31 -2.25 -14.86
N ALA A 26 -0.64 -2.81 -13.69
CA ALA A 26 -2.01 -3.23 -13.37
C ALA A 26 -3.00 -2.05 -13.38
N LYS A 27 -2.56 -0.86 -12.95
CA LYS A 27 -3.34 0.38 -13.04
C LYS A 27 -3.63 0.74 -14.48
N ALA A 28 -2.59 0.83 -15.31
CA ALA A 28 -2.74 1.11 -16.73
C ALA A 28 -3.65 0.07 -17.42
N ASP A 29 -3.48 -1.21 -17.09
CA ASP A 29 -4.30 -2.31 -17.58
C ASP A 29 -5.77 -2.19 -17.14
N SER A 30 -6.03 -1.90 -15.87
CA SER A 30 -7.39 -1.71 -15.34
C SER A 30 -8.04 -0.45 -15.89
N GLU A 31 -7.28 0.61 -16.16
CA GLU A 31 -7.78 1.83 -16.79
C GLU A 31 -8.02 1.66 -18.30
N ALA A 32 -7.21 0.85 -18.99
CA ALA A 32 -7.42 0.49 -20.38
C ALA A 32 -8.59 -0.49 -20.56
N ALA A 33 -8.80 -1.39 -19.60
CA ALA A 33 -9.89 -2.36 -19.57
C ALA A 33 -10.93 -2.01 -18.50
N LYS A 34 -11.42 -0.76 -18.50
CA LYS A 34 -12.48 -0.30 -17.59
C LYS A 34 -13.72 -1.19 -17.73
N GLY A 35 -13.99 -1.98 -16.69
CA GLY A 35 -15.11 -2.94 -16.64
C GLY A 35 -14.69 -4.41 -16.66
N ASP A 36 -13.42 -4.72 -16.91
CA ASP A 36 -12.88 -6.08 -16.78
C ASP A 36 -12.57 -6.38 -15.31
N LYS A 37 -13.39 -7.24 -14.70
CA LYS A 37 -13.21 -7.68 -13.31
C LYS A 37 -11.85 -8.33 -13.05
N THR A 38 -11.27 -9.01 -14.03
CA THR A 38 -9.97 -9.69 -13.87
C THR A 38 -8.85 -8.67 -13.76
N ARG A 39 -8.88 -7.63 -14.60
CA ARG A 39 -7.87 -6.55 -14.55
C ARG A 39 -8.05 -5.67 -13.33
N LEU A 40 -9.30 -5.42 -12.93
CA LEU A 40 -9.61 -4.71 -11.70
C LEU A 40 -9.13 -5.47 -10.46
N ASP A 41 -9.35 -6.79 -10.40
CA ASP A 41 -8.85 -7.66 -9.32
C ASP A 41 -7.31 -7.66 -9.28
N ALA A 42 -6.65 -7.79 -10.44
CA ALA A 42 -5.19 -7.71 -10.53
C ALA A 42 -4.66 -6.34 -10.05
N TYR A 43 -5.30 -5.25 -10.45
CA TYR A 43 -4.98 -3.90 -9.98
C TYR A 43 -5.17 -3.76 -8.47
N THR A 44 -6.29 -4.25 -7.95
CA THR A 44 -6.63 -4.18 -6.53
C THR A 44 -5.62 -4.98 -5.71
N LYS A 45 -5.29 -6.21 -6.12
CA LYS A 45 -4.26 -7.05 -5.47
C LYS A 45 -2.88 -6.39 -5.51
N ALA A 46 -2.48 -5.83 -6.66
CA ALA A 46 -1.21 -5.12 -6.78
C ALA A 46 -1.15 -3.88 -5.87
N THR A 47 -2.25 -3.13 -5.80
CA THR A 47 -2.39 -1.94 -4.94
C THR A 47 -2.34 -2.31 -3.47
N MET A 48 -3.03 -3.39 -3.07
CA MET A 48 -2.99 -3.94 -1.72
C MET A 48 -1.58 -4.36 -1.33
N ALA A 49 -0.92 -5.16 -2.17
CA ALA A 49 0.44 -5.62 -1.91
C ALA A 49 1.45 -4.47 -1.79
N LEU A 50 1.32 -3.43 -2.62
CA LEU A 50 2.12 -2.23 -2.51
C LEU A 50 1.82 -1.47 -1.21
N GLY A 51 0.54 -1.37 -0.82
CA GLY A 51 0.11 -0.78 0.45
C GLY A 51 0.73 -1.49 1.65
N ASP A 52 0.69 -2.83 1.66
CA ASP A 52 1.33 -3.65 2.69
C ASP A 52 2.84 -3.43 2.72
N ALA A 53 3.48 -3.34 1.55
CA ALA A 53 4.91 -3.08 1.49
C ALA A 53 5.29 -1.71 2.06
N TYR A 54 4.46 -0.68 1.90
CA TYR A 54 4.63 0.61 2.59
C TYR A 54 4.32 0.51 4.09
N MET A 55 3.31 -0.28 4.49
CA MET A 55 2.89 -0.45 5.88
C MET A 55 3.91 -1.23 6.73
N TYR A 56 4.73 -2.08 6.11
CA TYR A 56 5.78 -2.85 6.78
C TYR A 56 7.21 -2.41 6.39
N ALA A 57 7.35 -1.33 5.61
CA ALA A 57 8.64 -0.75 5.22
C ALA A 57 9.47 -0.30 6.43
N LYS A 58 10.51 -1.06 6.79
CA LYS A 58 11.37 -0.77 7.94
C LYS A 58 12.31 0.40 7.73
N ASP A 59 12.56 0.76 6.47
CA ASP A 59 13.41 1.87 6.05
C ASP A 59 12.70 3.23 6.10
N LEU A 60 11.36 3.22 6.19
CA LEU A 60 10.54 4.43 6.24
C LEU A 60 10.12 4.74 7.67
N GLY A 61 10.00 6.02 7.98
CA GLY A 61 9.37 6.46 9.22
C GLY A 61 7.84 6.27 9.16
N PRO A 62 7.14 6.17 10.31
CA PRO A 62 5.68 6.12 10.38
C PRO A 62 4.97 7.26 9.61
N LYS A 63 5.64 8.42 9.49
CA LYS A 63 5.15 9.59 8.74
C LYS A 63 5.13 9.39 7.23
N ASP A 64 5.90 8.45 6.70
CA ASP A 64 5.99 8.13 5.28
C ASP A 64 5.28 6.80 4.99
N MET A 65 5.38 5.82 5.89
CA MET A 65 4.72 4.52 5.77
C MET A 65 3.19 4.64 5.70
N TYR A 66 2.58 5.15 6.77
CA TYR A 66 1.13 5.17 6.94
C TYR A 66 0.37 6.00 5.90
N PRO A 67 0.78 7.22 5.52
CA PRO A 67 0.05 7.97 4.50
C PRO A 67 0.14 7.33 3.11
N ASN A 68 1.31 6.78 2.73
CA ASN A 68 1.45 6.09 1.45
C ASN A 68 0.61 4.81 1.41
N ALA A 69 0.67 4.00 2.48
CA ALA A 69 -0.17 2.80 2.61
C ALA A 69 -1.67 3.15 2.59
N LEU A 70 -2.08 4.16 3.36
CA LEU A 70 -3.48 4.61 3.42
C LEU A 70 -4.02 5.02 2.05
N LYS A 71 -3.23 5.79 1.30
CA LYS A 71 -3.60 6.21 -0.07
C LYS A 71 -3.84 4.99 -0.96
N LEU A 72 -2.95 4.01 -0.92
CA LEU A 72 -3.04 2.79 -1.72
C LEU A 72 -4.27 1.95 -1.32
N TYR A 73 -4.50 1.72 -0.03
CA TYR A 73 -5.68 0.97 0.40
C TYR A 73 -6.98 1.68 0.03
N ARG A 74 -7.02 3.02 0.10
CA ARG A 74 -8.17 3.81 -0.38
C ARG A 74 -8.37 3.68 -1.89
N GLU A 75 -7.29 3.69 -2.68
CA GLU A 75 -7.36 3.41 -4.13
C GLU A 75 -7.88 2.01 -4.41
N ALA A 76 -7.41 0.99 -3.69
CA ALA A 76 -7.87 -0.39 -3.81
C ALA A 76 -9.36 -0.53 -3.45
N TYR A 77 -9.79 0.05 -2.33
CA TYR A 77 -11.18 0.01 -1.89
C TYR A 77 -12.13 0.78 -2.83
N LYS A 78 -11.66 1.89 -3.40
CA LYS A 78 -12.44 2.67 -4.39
C LYS A 78 -12.56 1.94 -5.72
N ALA A 79 -11.53 1.19 -6.11
CA ALA A 79 -11.52 0.40 -7.34
C ALA A 79 -12.43 -0.83 -7.18
N ASP A 80 -12.24 -1.59 -6.10
CA ASP A 80 -13.09 -2.72 -5.74
C ASP A 80 -13.54 -2.63 -4.27
N PRO A 81 -14.78 -2.16 -4.02
CA PRO A 81 -15.33 -2.10 -2.66
C PRO A 81 -15.58 -3.48 -2.05
N ASN A 82 -15.44 -4.56 -2.83
CA ASN A 82 -15.50 -5.93 -2.35
C ASN A 82 -14.15 -6.43 -1.78
N THR A 83 -13.25 -5.51 -1.42
CA THR A 83 -11.96 -5.81 -0.79
C THR A 83 -12.02 -5.52 0.71
N PRO A 84 -12.51 -6.46 1.55
CA PRO A 84 -12.65 -6.22 2.99
C PRO A 84 -11.31 -5.94 3.66
N ASP A 85 -10.21 -6.50 3.16
CA ASP A 85 -8.87 -6.27 3.67
C ASP A 85 -8.41 -4.82 3.46
N ALA A 86 -8.76 -4.19 2.33
CA ALA A 86 -8.46 -2.78 2.08
C ALA A 86 -9.13 -1.90 3.14
N LYS A 87 -10.42 -2.15 3.41
CA LYS A 87 -11.18 -1.42 4.43
C LYS A 87 -10.57 -1.60 5.82
N LYS A 88 -10.25 -2.84 6.23
CA LYS A 88 -9.62 -3.12 7.51
C LYS A 88 -8.28 -2.38 7.67
N ASN A 89 -7.46 -2.37 6.63
CA ASN A 89 -6.16 -1.69 6.67
C ASN A 89 -6.30 -0.16 6.71
N ILE A 90 -7.29 0.41 6.01
CA ILE A 90 -7.66 1.84 6.15
C ILE A 90 -8.03 2.13 7.60
N GLU A 91 -8.98 1.38 8.17
CA GLU A 91 -9.46 1.58 9.54
C GLU A 91 -8.32 1.45 10.57
N LEU A 92 -7.43 0.47 10.37
CA LEU A 92 -6.25 0.26 11.21
C LEU A 92 -5.30 1.47 11.18
N ILE A 93 -4.98 2.00 9.99
CA ILE A 93 -4.12 3.18 9.88
C ILE A 93 -4.81 4.41 10.48
N GLU A 94 -6.11 4.58 10.25
CA GLU A 94 -6.89 5.67 10.83
C GLU A 94 -6.90 5.63 12.36
N ASP A 95 -7.01 4.43 12.95
CA ASP A 95 -6.91 4.24 14.39
C ASP A 95 -5.51 4.57 14.94
N ILE A 96 -4.45 4.18 14.21
CA ILE A 96 -3.07 4.55 14.55
C ILE A 96 -2.91 6.08 14.58
N TYR A 97 -3.45 6.79 13.58
CA TYR A 97 -3.44 8.26 13.56
C TYR A 97 -4.20 8.87 14.74
N LYS A 98 -5.40 8.36 15.05
CA LYS A 98 -6.19 8.80 16.22
C LYS A 98 -5.44 8.57 17.53
N SER A 99 -4.84 7.40 17.70
CA SER A 99 -4.03 7.04 18.86
C SER A 99 -2.77 7.91 18.99
N MET A 100 -2.21 8.38 17.88
CA MET A 100 -1.12 9.37 17.87
C MET A 100 -1.59 10.82 18.13
N GLY A 101 -2.90 11.07 18.25
CA GLY A 101 -3.46 12.42 18.34
C GLY A 101 -3.24 13.24 17.06
N ARG A 102 -3.08 12.58 15.91
CA ARG A 102 -2.82 13.21 14.62
C ARG A 102 -4.05 13.12 13.72
N LYS A 103 -4.23 14.12 12.84
CA LYS A 103 -5.27 14.03 11.81
C LYS A 103 -4.91 12.93 10.80
N VAL A 104 -5.92 12.17 10.40
CA VAL A 104 -5.82 11.25 9.26
C VAL A 104 -5.61 12.09 8.00
N PRO A 105 -4.58 11.81 7.18
CA PRO A 105 -4.42 12.46 5.88
C PRO A 105 -5.52 12.02 4.91
N GLU A 106 -6.01 12.95 4.09
CA GLU A 106 -7.00 12.68 3.02
C GLU A 106 -6.35 12.12 1.75
#